data_AF-A0A0F9IVN0-F1
#
_entry.id   AF-A0A0F9IVN0-F1
#
_cell.length_a   1.000
_cell.length_b   1.000
_cell.length_c   1.000
_cell.angle_alpha   90.00
_cell.angle_beta   90.00
_cell.angle_gamma   90.00
#
_symmetry.space_group_name_H-M   'P 1'
#
loop_
_entity.id
_entity.type
_entity.pdbx_description
1 polymer ?
#
loop_
_entity_poly.entity_id
_entity_poly.type
_entity_poly.pdbx_seq_one_letter_code
_entity_poly.pdbx_strand_id
1 'polypeptide(L)'
;MSRVTEREHSGRSPALFRIGIGTIGFSVLPYLALPALPLLDVSVARSAVYAGVLVVGAEAIFWIGVALAGRETWREVRRVGLRHAPRQLWRLFYYGRRVVEPETTPRRQPSDPRQT
;
A
#
# COMPACT_ATOMS: atom_id res chain seq x y z
N MET A 1 -15.43 28.10 26.38
CA MET A 1 -14.00 28.00 25.98
C MET A 1 -13.51 26.69 26.59
N SER A 2 -13.27 25.59 25.88
CA SER A 2 -12.53 25.44 24.63
C SER A 2 -13.00 24.17 23.89
N ARG A 3 -13.67 24.34 22.74
CA ARG A 3 -13.95 23.30 21.74
C ARG A 3 -12.93 23.44 20.61
N VAL A 4 -11.69 22.95 20.75
CA VAL A 4 -10.68 23.10 19.67
C VAL A 4 -9.77 21.87 19.48
N THR A 5 -9.82 20.82 20.29
CA THR A 5 -8.89 19.66 20.15
C THR A 5 -9.57 18.35 19.74
N GLU A 6 -10.75 18.43 19.14
CA GLU A 6 -11.51 17.27 18.70
C GLU A 6 -11.70 17.34 17.18
N ARG A 7 -10.67 16.92 16.44
CA ARG A 7 -10.71 16.41 15.04
C ARG A 7 -9.29 16.29 14.48
N GLU A 8 -8.54 15.32 14.98
CA GLU A 8 -7.51 14.68 14.16
C GLU A 8 -7.69 13.16 14.24
N HIS A 9 -8.90 12.72 13.90
CA HIS A 9 -9.07 11.37 13.36
C HIS A 9 -8.44 11.39 11.96
N SER A 10 -7.12 11.36 11.92
CA SER A 10 -6.31 11.33 10.70
C SER A 10 -6.47 9.96 10.05
N GLY A 11 -7.66 9.74 9.47
CA GLY A 11 -7.86 8.73 8.45
C GLY A 11 -6.78 8.95 7.41
N ARG A 12 -5.79 8.04 7.37
CA ARG A 12 -4.59 8.12 6.52
C ARG A 12 -4.98 8.66 5.15
N SER A 13 -4.44 9.82 4.78
CA SER A 13 -4.97 10.57 3.64
C SER A 13 -4.99 9.68 2.38
N PRO A 14 -6.09 9.70 1.60
CA PRO A 14 -6.21 8.85 0.41
C PRO A 14 -5.08 9.11 -0.59
N ALA A 15 -4.47 10.29 -0.57
CA ALA A 15 -3.26 10.62 -1.30
C ALA A 15 -2.04 9.81 -0.85
N LEU A 16 -1.73 9.75 0.45
CA LEU A 16 -0.60 8.96 0.98
C LEU A 16 -0.72 7.47 0.65
N PHE A 17 -1.96 6.95 0.67
CA PHE A 17 -2.22 5.59 0.25
C PHE A 17 -1.88 5.37 -1.24
N ARG A 18 -2.36 6.24 -2.13
CA ARG A 18 -2.06 6.13 -3.57
C ARG A 18 -0.58 6.28 -3.85
N ILE A 19 0.11 7.19 -3.14
CA ILE A 19 1.57 7.35 -3.21
C ILE A 19 2.23 6.04 -2.78
N GLY A 20 1.85 5.44 -1.65
CA GLY A 20 2.41 4.18 -1.19
C GLY A 20 2.27 3.04 -2.19
N ILE A 21 1.08 2.89 -2.80
CA ILE A 21 0.85 1.87 -3.83
C ILE A 21 1.66 2.17 -5.11
N GLY A 22 1.75 3.45 -5.49
CA GLY A 22 2.59 3.89 -6.61
C GLY A 22 4.08 3.57 -6.36
N THR A 23 4.57 3.81 -5.15
CA THR A 23 5.94 3.49 -4.73
C THR A 23 6.21 1.99 -4.80
N ILE A 24 5.26 1.15 -4.39
CA ILE A 24 5.36 -0.31 -4.54
C ILE A 24 5.47 -0.71 -6.02
N GLY A 25 4.71 -0.07 -6.91
CA GLY A 25 4.83 -0.32 -8.36
C GLY A 25 6.19 0.15 -8.90
N PHE A 26 6.67 1.30 -8.44
CA PHE A 26 7.93 1.90 -8.87
C PHE A 26 9.16 1.08 -8.46
N SER A 27 9.07 0.30 -7.37
CA SER A 27 10.14 -0.58 -6.92
C SER A 27 10.49 -1.70 -7.91
N VAL A 28 9.68 -1.89 -8.96
CA VAL A 28 9.98 -2.85 -10.05
C VAL A 28 11.03 -2.30 -11.02
N LEU A 29 11.15 -0.98 -11.16
CA LEU A 29 12.06 -0.36 -12.13
C LEU A 29 13.54 -0.73 -11.92
N PRO A 30 14.09 -0.77 -10.70
CA PRO A 30 15.46 -1.22 -10.49
C PRO A 30 15.71 -2.67 -10.96
N TYR A 31 14.72 -3.56 -10.85
CA TYR A 31 14.85 -4.92 -11.38
C TYR A 31 14.87 -4.94 -12.92
N LEU A 32 14.15 -4.02 -13.58
CA LEU A 32 14.20 -3.86 -15.03
C LEU A 32 15.54 -3.26 -15.51
N ALA A 33 16.29 -2.61 -14.63
CA ALA A 33 17.63 -2.11 -14.94
C ALA A 33 18.73 -3.19 -14.83
N LEU A 34 18.49 -4.29 -14.10
CA LEU A 34 19.48 -5.37 -13.95
C LEU A 34 19.93 -6.00 -15.29
N PRO A 35 19.04 -6.29 -16.27
CA PRO A 35 19.45 -6.82 -17.57
C PRO A 35 20.28 -5.84 -18.40
N ALA A 36 20.25 -4.54 -18.09
CA ALA A 36 21.05 -3.54 -18.77
C ALA A 36 22.50 -3.48 -18.24
N LEU A 37 22.76 -3.97 -17.03
CA LEU A 37 24.12 -4.00 -16.46
C LEU A 37 25.18 -4.68 -17.35
N PRO A 38 24.94 -5.85 -17.97
CA PRO A 38 25.91 -6.46 -18.86
C PRO A 38 26.13 -5.69 -20.17
N LEU A 39 25.28 -4.72 -20.50
CA LEU A 39 25.47 -3.81 -21.64
C LEU A 39 26.37 -2.61 -21.29
N LEU A 40 26.58 -2.35 -20.00
CA LEU A 40 27.57 -1.38 -19.57
C LEU A 40 28.93 -2.07 -19.63
N ASP A 41 29.85 -1.50 -20.41
CA ASP A 41 31.24 -1.95 -20.54
C ASP A 41 32.04 -1.62 -19.25
N VAL A 42 31.62 -2.23 -18.15
CA VAL A 42 32.19 -2.07 -16.82
C VAL A 42 32.72 -3.41 -16.31
N SER A 43 33.70 -3.34 -15.41
CA SER A 43 34.28 -4.55 -14.83
C SER A 43 33.24 -5.35 -14.04
N VAL A 44 33.42 -6.68 -14.03
CA VAL A 44 32.54 -7.63 -13.31
C VAL A 44 32.31 -7.21 -11.86
N ALA A 45 33.36 -6.73 -11.18
CA ALA A 45 33.27 -6.25 -9.81
C ALA A 45 32.33 -5.05 -9.66
N ARG A 46 32.35 -4.09 -10.60
CA ARG A 46 31.43 -2.93 -10.58
C ARG A 46 30.01 -3.35 -10.94
N SER A 47 29.82 -4.24 -11.91
CA SER A 47 28.49 -4.78 -12.23
C SER A 47 27.84 -5.45 -11.03
N ALA A 48 28.61 -6.21 -10.25
CA ALA A 48 28.12 -6.84 -9.02
C ALA A 48 27.69 -5.80 -7.96
N VAL A 49 28.48 -4.73 -7.78
CA VAL A 49 28.12 -3.63 -6.87
C VAL A 49 26.83 -2.94 -7.33
N TYR A 50 26.72 -2.60 -8.62
CA TYR A 50 25.51 -1.97 -9.15
C TYR A 50 24.29 -2.87 -9.04
N ALA A 51 24.43 -4.17 -9.30
CA ALA A 51 23.36 -5.15 -9.09
C ALA A 51 22.92 -5.16 -7.62
N GLY A 52 23.87 -5.21 -6.69
CA GLY A 52 23.58 -5.16 -5.25
C GLY A 52 22.83 -3.89 -4.84
N VAL A 53 23.29 -2.72 -5.30
CA VAL A 53 22.63 -1.43 -5.03
C VAL A 53 21.22 -1.39 -5.62
N LEU A 54 21.02 -1.88 -6.84
CA LEU A 54 19.69 -1.94 -7.47
C LEU A 54 18.73 -2.85 -6.70
N VAL A 55 19.18 -4.03 -6.28
CA VAL A 55 18.36 -4.97 -5.50
C VAL A 55 18.02 -4.40 -4.13
N VAL A 56 19.01 -3.92 -3.38
CA VAL A 56 18.78 -3.34 -2.04
C VAL A 56 17.91 -2.08 -2.13
N GLY A 57 18.15 -1.24 -3.13
CA GLY A 57 17.33 -0.06 -3.39
C GLY A 57 15.89 -0.40 -3.74
N ALA A 58 15.67 -1.44 -4.56
CA ALA A 58 14.34 -1.93 -4.90
C ALA A 58 13.57 -2.38 -3.65
N GLU A 59 14.21 -3.21 -2.81
CA GLU A 59 13.63 -3.67 -1.55
C GLU A 59 13.30 -2.49 -0.65
N ALA A 60 14.22 -1.53 -0.47
CA ALA A 60 13.98 -0.35 0.35
C ALA A 60 12.76 0.46 -0.14
N ILE A 61 12.66 0.73 -1.44
CA ILE A 61 11.51 1.43 -2.04
C ILE A 61 10.22 0.64 -1.82
N PHE A 62 10.26 -0.68 -2.01
CA PHE A 62 9.10 -1.56 -1.79
C PHE A 62 8.60 -1.47 -0.35
N TRP A 63 9.49 -1.61 0.64
CA TRP A 63 9.14 -1.54 2.05
C TRP A 63 8.63 -0.16 2.46
N ILE A 64 9.20 0.93 1.93
CA ILE A 64 8.69 2.29 2.11
C ILE A 64 7.28 2.42 1.56
N GLY A 65 7.03 1.89 0.35
CA GLY A 65 5.71 1.87 -0.27
C GLY A 65 4.68 1.10 0.56
N VAL A 66 5.06 -0.07 1.10
CA VAL A 66 4.23 -0.86 2.03
C VAL A 66 3.94 -0.09 3.32
N ALA A 67 4.94 0.58 3.90
CA ALA A 67 4.77 1.39 5.10
C ALA A 67 3.81 2.58 4.87
N LEU A 68 3.91 3.23 3.70
CA LEU A 68 3.02 4.31 3.27
C LEU A 68 1.59 3.80 3.04
N ALA A 69 1.43 2.67 2.34
CA ALA A 69 0.15 2.05 2.08
C ALA A 69 -0.53 1.56 3.38
N GLY A 70 0.26 1.13 4.37
CA GLY A 70 -0.21 0.74 5.69
C GLY A 70 -0.35 -0.78 5.87
N ARG A 71 -0.42 -1.22 7.13
CA ARG A 71 -0.41 -2.62 7.53
C ARG A 71 -1.57 -3.44 6.96
N GLU A 72 -2.69 -2.80 6.69
CA GLU A 72 -3.91 -3.39 6.15
C GLU A 72 -3.70 -3.82 4.70
N THR A 73 -2.92 -3.06 3.91
CA THR A 73 -2.53 -3.45 2.56
C THR A 73 -1.69 -4.73 2.58
N TRP A 74 -0.75 -4.84 3.53
CA TRP A 74 0.05 -6.06 3.69
C TRP A 74 -0.80 -7.27 4.09
N ARG A 75 -1.80 -7.09 4.97
CA ARG A 75 -2.74 -8.15 5.34
C ARG A 75 -3.55 -8.63 4.12
N GLU A 76 -4.07 -7.71 3.32
CA GLU A 76 -4.88 -8.06 2.15
C GLU A 76 -4.07 -8.78 1.08
N VAL A 77 -2.85 -8.32 0.82
CA VAL A 77 -1.90 -8.98 -0.09
C VAL A 77 -1.54 -10.38 0.42
N ARG A 78 -1.24 -10.53 1.72
CA ARG A 78 -0.97 -11.86 2.30
C ARG A 78 -2.17 -12.80 2.23
N ARG A 79 -3.39 -12.27 2.35
CA ARG A 79 -4.63 -13.07 2.30
C ARG A 79 -4.88 -13.67 0.93
N VAL A 80 -4.56 -12.94 -0.14
CA VAL A 80 -4.83 -13.36 -1.52
C VAL A 80 -3.61 -13.99 -2.19
N GLY A 81 -2.45 -13.90 -1.54
CA GLY A 81 -1.23 -14.59 -1.92
C GLY A 81 -0.35 -13.74 -2.85
N LEU A 82 0.96 -13.89 -2.66
CA LEU A 82 2.00 -13.12 -3.36
C LEU A 82 1.89 -13.17 -4.89
N ARG A 83 1.38 -14.29 -5.45
CA ARG A 83 1.18 -14.46 -6.91
C ARG A 83 0.13 -13.52 -7.49
N HIS A 84 -0.83 -13.05 -6.70
CA HIS A 84 -1.91 -12.16 -7.15
C HIS A 84 -1.75 -10.73 -6.63
N ALA A 85 -0.69 -10.47 -5.87
CA ALA A 85 -0.32 -9.16 -5.36
C ALA A 85 -0.34 -8.04 -6.43
N PRO A 86 0.26 -8.18 -7.63
CA PRO A 86 0.30 -7.08 -8.58
C PRO A 86 -1.09 -6.66 -9.08
N ARG A 87 -1.97 -7.62 -9.39
CA ARG A 87 -3.35 -7.32 -9.79
C ARG A 87 -4.16 -6.67 -8.67
N GLN A 88 -3.94 -7.09 -7.42
CA GLN A 88 -4.60 -6.49 -6.27
C GLN A 88 -4.12 -5.10 -5.94
N LEU A 89 -2.81 -4.85 -5.98
CA LEU A 89 -2.22 -3.53 -5.81
C LEU A 89 -2.80 -2.55 -6.82
N TRP A 90 -2.93 -2.97 -8.08
CA TRP A 90 -3.59 -2.19 -9.12
C TRP A 90 -5.06 -1.89 -8.80
N ARG A 91 -5.80 -2.91 -8.35
CA ARG A 91 -7.20 -2.75 -7.94
C ARG A 91 -7.33 -1.77 -6.77
N LEU A 92 -6.47 -1.88 -5.76
CA LEU A 92 -6.43 -1.01 -4.59
C LEU A 92 -6.07 0.44 -4.97
N PHE A 93 -5.13 0.63 -5.90
CA PHE A 93 -4.76 1.94 -6.41
C PHE A 93 -5.92 2.65 -7.12
N TYR A 94 -6.63 1.91 -7.99
CA TYR A 94 -7.62 2.49 -8.90
C TYR A 94 -9.00 2.66 -8.25
N TYR A 95 -9.45 1.67 -7.48
CA TYR A 95 -10.76 1.73 -6.82
C TYR A 95 -10.73 2.55 -5.53
N GLY A 96 -9.54 2.87 -5.01
CA GLY A 96 -9.38 3.50 -3.71
C GLY A 96 -9.84 2.56 -2.58
N ARG A 97 -9.37 2.81 -1.36
CA ARG A 97 -9.87 2.08 -0.20
C ARG A 97 -11.25 2.64 0.13
N ARG A 98 -12.33 1.88 -0.08
CA ARG A 98 -13.61 2.24 0.53
C ARG A 98 -13.41 2.10 2.02
N VAL A 99 -13.39 3.21 2.74
CA VAL A 99 -13.67 3.17 4.17
C VAL A 99 -15.06 2.56 4.24
N VAL A 100 -15.15 1.30 4.67
CA VAL A 100 -16.42 0.74 5.07
C VAL A 100 -16.76 1.57 6.31
N GLU A 101 -17.53 2.64 6.10
CA GLU A 101 -18.18 3.34 7.20
C GLU A 101 -18.84 2.24 8.03
N PRO A 102 -18.54 2.13 9.34
CA PRO A 102 -19.22 1.18 10.19
C PRO A 102 -20.69 1.51 10.02
N GLU A 103 -21.37 0.62 9.32
CA GLU A 103 -22.79 0.71 9.04
C GLU A 103 -23.41 1.07 10.38
N THR A 104 -23.98 2.26 10.45
CA THR A 104 -25.07 2.57 11.36
C THR A 104 -26.18 1.59 10.98
N THR A 105 -25.97 0.33 11.37
CA THR A 105 -26.96 -0.72 11.34
C THR A 105 -28.17 -0.05 11.94
N PRO A 106 -29.26 0.15 11.17
CA PRO A 106 -30.46 0.75 11.70
C PRO A 106 -30.79 -0.05 12.93
N ARG A 107 -30.67 0.63 14.08
CA ARG A 107 -30.92 0.08 15.40
C ARG A 107 -32.21 -0.73 15.23
N ARG A 108 -32.15 -2.06 15.36
CA ARG A 108 -33.37 -2.86 15.53
C ARG A 108 -33.98 -2.32 16.82
N GLN A 109 -34.87 -1.35 16.67
CA GLN A 109 -35.69 -0.83 17.74
C GLN A 109 -36.59 -2.00 18.11
N PRO A 110 -36.49 -2.54 19.34
CA PRO A 110 -37.39 -3.59 19.77
C PRO A 110 -38.80 -2.99 19.68
N SER A 111 -39.64 -3.58 18.86
CA SER A 111 -41.07 -3.24 18.80
C SER A 111 -41.64 -3.43 20.20
N ASP A 112 -42.07 -2.33 20.81
CA ASP A 112 -42.68 -2.29 22.13
C ASP A 112 -43.98 -3.12 22.12
N PRO A 113 -44.09 -4.20 22.90
CA PRO A 113 -45.26 -5.06 22.93
C PRO A 113 -46.48 -4.42 23.63
N ARG A 114 -46.44 -3.13 24.00
CA ARG A 114 -47.54 -2.44 24.70
C ARG A 114 -48.53 -1.69 23.81
N GLN A 115 -48.53 -1.93 22.50
CA GLN A 115 -49.54 -1.37 21.57
C GLN A 115 -50.49 -2.46 21.05
N THR A 116 -51.31 -3.01 21.94
CA THR A 116 -52.58 -3.70 21.64
C THR A 116 -53.51 -3.57 22.82
#